data_AF-F0BH66-F1
#
_entry.id   AF-F0BH66-F1
#
_cell.length_a   1.000
_cell.length_b   1.000
_cell.length_c   1.000
_cell.angle_alpha   90.00
_cell.angle_beta   90.00
_cell.angle_gamma   90.00
#
_symmetry.space_group_name_H-M   'P 1'
#
loop_
_entity.id
_entity.type
_entity.pdbx_description
1 polymer ?
#
loop_
_entity_poly.entity_id
_entity_poly.type
_entity_poly.pdbx_seq_one_letter_code
_entity_poly.pdbx_strand_id
1 'polypeptide(L)'
;MDARAAMLRAGGRVDAAAVTLRLNRITTSGSGPLHCAFRAYGVPLEFTALLQAVATALQAEQLAPGGRHTPHITISYKAPAKLDARIPVIVWHSETLLLVEAGGVPYRYTTIAQWPLRPAAGLGEQGQGLLPF
;
A
#
# COMPACT_ATOMS: atom_id res chain seq x y z
N MET A 1 -21.34 -15.17 9.72
CA MET A 1 -20.92 -14.25 8.64
C MET A 1 -19.77 -14.90 7.90
N ASP A 2 -19.86 -15.05 6.59
CA ASP A 2 -18.71 -15.48 5.79
C ASP A 2 -17.80 -14.25 5.57
N ALA A 3 -16.66 -14.23 6.27
CA ALA A 3 -15.71 -13.12 6.21
C ALA A 3 -15.14 -12.91 4.82
N ARG A 4 -14.96 -13.97 4.03
CA ARG A 4 -14.45 -13.87 2.65
C ARG A 4 -15.48 -13.22 1.75
N ALA A 5 -16.74 -13.66 1.81
CA ALA A 5 -17.83 -13.04 1.07
C ALA A 5 -18.04 -11.57 1.49
N ALA A 6 -17.91 -11.26 2.78
CA ALA A 6 -17.96 -9.90 3.30
C ALA A 6 -16.82 -9.02 2.74
N MET A 7 -15.58 -9.51 2.73
CA MET A 7 -14.44 -8.79 2.16
C MET A 7 -14.57 -8.55 0.64
N LEU A 8 -15.13 -9.51 -0.10
CA LEU A 8 -15.43 -9.36 -1.53
C LEU A 8 -16.45 -8.23 -1.77
N ARG A 9 -17.53 -8.18 -0.98
CA ARG A 9 -18.50 -7.08 -1.08
C ARG A 9 -17.90 -5.74 -0.64
N ALA A 10 -17.08 -5.73 0.40
CA ALA A 10 -16.37 -4.52 0.84
C ALA A 10 -15.48 -3.98 -0.28
N GLY A 11 -14.65 -4.81 -0.91
CA GLY A 11 -13.81 -4.38 -2.03
C GLY A 11 -14.60 -3.78 -3.20
N GLY A 12 -15.77 -4.34 -3.52
CA GLY A 12 -16.67 -3.79 -4.54
C GLY A 12 -17.28 -2.43 -4.22
N ARG A 13 -17.19 -1.95 -2.96
CA ARG A 13 -17.63 -0.61 -2.54
C ARG A 13 -16.51 0.41 -2.43
N VAL A 14 -15.25 0.00 -2.57
CA VAL A 14 -14.13 0.91 -2.46
C VAL A 14 -14.12 1.83 -3.68
N ASP A 15 -14.32 3.12 -3.44
CA ASP A 15 -14.16 4.18 -4.42
C ASP A 15 -13.03 5.13 -3.98
N ALA A 16 -11.87 5.00 -4.61
CA ALA A 16 -10.68 5.77 -4.29
C ALA A 16 -9.84 6.01 -5.55
N ALA A 17 -9.05 7.09 -5.54
CA ALA A 17 -8.10 7.38 -6.60
C ALA A 17 -6.87 6.45 -6.53
N ALA A 18 -6.24 6.24 -7.68
CA ALA A 18 -4.93 5.62 -7.81
C ALA A 18 -3.91 6.39 -6.98
N VAL A 19 -2.96 5.66 -6.39
CA VAL A 19 -2.04 6.21 -5.39
C VAL A 19 -0.62 6.15 -5.92
N THR A 20 0.12 7.24 -5.76
CA THR A 20 1.56 7.28 -6.02
C THR A 20 2.31 7.42 -4.70
N LEU A 21 3.16 6.45 -4.39
CA LEU A 21 4.08 6.48 -3.27
C LEU A 21 5.48 6.87 -3.75
N ARG A 22 6.17 7.73 -3.00
CA ARG A 22 7.58 8.06 -3.22
C ARG A 22 8.40 7.46 -2.09
N LEU A 23 8.83 6.22 -2.25
CA LEU A 23 9.62 5.49 -1.26
C LEU A 23 11.07 5.97 -1.34
N ASN A 24 11.58 6.58 -0.29
CA ASN A 24 12.87 7.28 -0.33
C ASN A 24 13.73 7.07 0.92
N ARG A 25 13.31 6.16 1.81
CA ARG A 25 14.02 5.85 3.04
C ARG A 25 13.86 4.39 3.40
N ILE A 26 14.88 3.87 4.08
CA ILE A 26 14.83 2.60 4.79
C ILE A 26 14.68 2.92 6.28
N THR A 27 13.72 2.27 6.93
CA THR A 27 13.59 2.31 8.39
C THR A 27 13.91 0.94 8.97
N THR A 28 14.65 0.93 10.07
CA THR A 28 14.91 -0.28 10.87
C THR A 28 14.31 -0.09 12.25
N SER A 29 13.64 -1.12 12.78
CA SER A 29 13.07 -1.11 14.13
C SER A 29 13.18 -2.47 14.83
N GLY A 30 13.12 -2.45 16.15
CA GLY A 30 13.26 -3.63 17.02
C GLY A 30 14.61 -3.68 17.74
N SER A 31 14.70 -4.51 18.78
CA SER A 31 15.92 -4.77 19.57
C SER A 31 16.48 -6.19 19.39
N GLY A 32 15.79 -7.03 18.60
CA GLY A 32 16.18 -8.39 18.18
C GLY A 32 16.31 -8.47 16.65
N PRO A 33 16.02 -9.61 15.98
CA PRO A 33 16.05 -9.67 14.51
C PRO A 33 15.26 -8.48 13.93
N LEU A 34 15.94 -7.68 13.12
CA LEU A 34 15.51 -6.32 12.87
C LEU A 34 14.46 -6.28 11.75
N HIS A 35 13.38 -5.53 11.96
CA HIS A 35 12.41 -5.24 10.91
C HIS A 35 12.91 -4.08 10.06
N CYS A 36 13.13 -4.33 8.77
CA CYS A 36 13.56 -3.34 7.79
C CYS A 36 12.44 -3.12 6.76
N ALA A 37 12.15 -1.87 6.43
CA ALA A 37 11.12 -1.52 5.45
C ALA A 37 11.50 -0.27 4.64
N PHE A 38 11.10 -0.25 3.37
CA PHE A 38 11.00 0.99 2.60
C PHE A 38 9.83 1.82 3.13
N ARG A 39 10.01 3.13 3.26
CA ARG A 39 8.93 4.06 3.59
C ARG A 39 8.93 5.28 2.69
N ALA A 40 7.74 5.86 2.52
CA ALA A 40 7.59 7.17 1.92
C ALA A 40 7.92 8.29 2.93
N TYR A 41 8.31 9.46 2.43
CA TYR A 41 8.31 10.69 3.22
C TYR A 41 6.88 11.23 3.31
N GLY A 42 6.40 11.48 4.54
CA GLY A 42 5.00 11.81 4.77
C GLY A 42 4.04 10.66 4.40
N VAL A 43 2.76 10.99 4.29
CA VAL A 43 1.70 10.10 3.83
C VAL A 43 0.92 10.85 2.73
N PRO A 44 0.91 10.35 1.49
CA PRO A 44 0.13 10.99 0.41
C PRO A 44 -1.35 11.08 0.79
N LEU A 45 -2.00 12.17 0.38
CA LEU A 45 -3.42 12.40 0.69
C LEU A 45 -4.29 11.29 0.08
N GLU A 46 -3.96 10.85 -1.13
CA GLU A 46 -4.63 9.77 -1.86
C GLU A 46 -4.49 8.44 -1.13
N PHE A 47 -3.34 8.17 -0.50
CA PHE A 47 -3.16 6.97 0.31
C PHE A 47 -4.04 7.00 1.56
N THR A 48 -4.12 8.16 2.23
CA THR A 48 -5.00 8.35 3.38
C THR A 48 -6.47 8.17 2.98
N ALA A 49 -6.88 8.74 1.85
CA ALA A 49 -8.22 8.60 1.30
C ALA A 49 -8.55 7.13 0.94
N LEU A 50 -7.60 6.41 0.32
CA LEU A 50 -7.75 4.98 0.03
C LEU A 50 -7.93 4.15 1.31
N LEU A 51 -7.10 4.38 2.34
CA LEU A 51 -7.25 3.69 3.63
C LEU A 51 -8.62 3.96 4.27
N GLN A 52 -9.09 5.20 4.21
CA GLN A 52 -10.40 5.56 4.73
C GLN A 52 -11.53 4.88 3.94
N ALA A 53 -11.46 4.87 2.61
CA ALA A 53 -12.44 4.19 1.76
C ALA A 53 -12.51 2.68 2.06
N VAL A 54 -11.35 2.02 2.21
CA VAL A 54 -11.27 0.61 2.61
C VAL A 54 -11.87 0.40 4.01
N ALA A 55 -11.52 1.25 4.98
CA ALA A 55 -12.04 1.14 6.34
C ALA A 55 -13.57 1.29 6.38
N THR A 56 -14.12 2.29 5.69
CA THR A 56 -15.57 2.49 5.58
C THR A 56 -16.26 1.29 4.91
N ALA A 57 -15.68 0.74 3.84
CA ALA A 57 -16.23 -0.41 3.16
C ALA A 57 -16.23 -1.68 4.02
N LEU A 58 -15.17 -1.91 4.82
CA LEU A 58 -15.10 -3.00 5.78
C LEU A 58 -16.14 -2.83 6.90
N GLN A 59 -16.27 -1.62 7.44
CA GLN A 59 -17.25 -1.31 8.49
C GLN A 59 -18.69 -1.54 8.02
N ALA A 60 -19.02 -1.23 6.77
CA ALA A 60 -20.33 -1.51 6.18
C ALA A 60 -20.67 -3.01 6.14
N GLU A 61 -19.65 -3.87 6.20
CA GLU A 61 -19.77 -5.33 6.29
C GLU A 61 -19.55 -5.86 7.72
N GLN A 62 -19.55 -4.96 8.72
CA GLN A 62 -19.32 -5.27 10.14
C GLN A 62 -17.94 -5.92 10.40
N LEU A 63 -16.97 -5.64 9.53
CA LEU A 63 -15.58 -6.03 9.71
C LEU A 63 -14.81 -4.90 10.38
N ALA A 64 -13.98 -5.23 11.36
CA ALA A 64 -13.12 -4.25 12.01
C ALA A 64 -12.08 -3.74 11.00
N PRO A 65 -11.99 -2.42 10.77
CA PRO A 65 -10.86 -1.88 10.02
C PRO A 65 -9.58 -2.12 10.83
N GLY A 66 -8.47 -2.35 10.13
CA GLY A 66 -7.15 -2.47 10.76
C GLY A 66 -6.71 -1.21 11.50
N GLY A 67 -5.51 -1.26 12.11
CA GLY A 67 -4.93 -0.13 12.83
C GLY A 67 -4.53 1.05 11.94
N ARG A 68 -3.93 2.09 12.53
CA ARG A 68 -3.34 3.20 11.75
C ARG A 68 -2.15 2.67 10.92
N HIS A 69 -2.31 2.65 9.61
CA HIS A 69 -1.26 2.23 8.68
C HIS A 69 -0.54 3.44 8.08
N THR A 70 0.78 3.35 8.00
CA THR A 70 1.61 4.26 7.20
C THR A 70 2.16 3.46 6.01
N PRO A 71 2.29 4.07 4.82
CA PRO A 71 2.72 3.36 3.63
C PRO A 71 4.16 2.86 3.81
N HIS A 72 4.35 1.56 3.73
CA HIS A 72 5.66 0.92 3.80
C HIS A 72 5.65 -0.42 3.06
N ILE A 73 6.84 -0.86 2.63
CA ILE A 73 7.06 -2.19 2.08
C ILE A 73 8.14 -2.85 2.93
N THR A 74 7.81 -3.98 3.57
CA THR A 74 8.78 -4.74 4.34
C THR A 74 9.85 -5.32 3.42
N ILE A 75 11.12 -5.10 3.76
CA ILE A 75 12.29 -5.69 3.11
C ILE A 75 12.67 -6.99 3.80
N SER A 76 12.73 -6.96 5.14
CA SER A 76 13.05 -8.12 5.95
C SER A 76 12.39 -8.02 7.32
N TYR A 77 11.85 -9.14 7.80
CA TYR A 77 11.39 -9.29 9.18
C TYR A 77 12.51 -9.72 10.13
N LYS A 78 13.68 -10.10 9.60
CA LYS A 78 14.79 -10.66 10.38
C LYS A 78 16.15 -10.22 9.83
N ALA A 79 16.33 -8.93 9.62
CA ALA A 79 17.64 -8.43 9.19
C ALA A 79 18.68 -8.65 10.31
N PRO A 80 19.88 -9.16 9.98
CA PRO A 80 20.92 -9.45 10.98
C PRO A 80 21.59 -8.18 11.52
N ALA A 81 21.47 -7.06 10.80
CA ALA A 81 22.00 -5.77 11.17
C ALA A 81 21.12 -4.64 10.60
N LYS A 82 21.31 -3.43 11.13
CA LYS A 82 20.62 -2.23 10.65
C LYS A 82 21.00 -1.98 9.19
N LEU A 83 20.01 -1.68 8.35
CA LEU A 83 20.24 -1.31 6.97
C LEU A 83 20.21 0.22 6.85
N ASP A 84 21.39 0.84 6.98
CA ASP A 84 21.57 2.30 6.95
C ASP A 84 22.11 2.76 5.60
N ALA A 85 21.29 2.60 4.56
CA ALA A 85 21.64 2.98 3.19
C ALA A 85 20.72 4.11 2.69
N ARG A 86 21.32 5.11 2.04
CA ARG A 86 20.57 6.05 1.20
C ARG A 86 20.14 5.32 -0.06
N ILE A 87 18.89 5.51 -0.44
CA ILE A 87 18.33 4.93 -1.66
C ILE A 87 17.87 6.04 -2.60
N PRO A 88 17.91 5.82 -3.93
CA PRO A 88 17.17 6.67 -4.85
C PRO A 88 15.67 6.59 -4.54
N VAL A 89 14.92 7.62 -4.94
CA VAL A 89 13.46 7.61 -4.80
C VAL A 89 12.89 6.54 -5.73
N ILE A 90 12.17 5.58 -5.14
CA ILE A 90 11.37 4.61 -5.87
C ILE A 90 9.95 5.19 -5.97
N VAL A 91 9.55 5.56 -7.19
CA VAL A 91 8.18 5.98 -7.49
C VAL A 91 7.35 4.74 -7.75
N TRP A 92 6.34 4.52 -6.92
CA TRP A 92 5.45 3.37 -7.02
C TRP A 92 4.02 3.84 -7.26
N HIS A 93 3.47 3.53 -8.43
CA HIS A 93 2.11 3.85 -8.79
C HIS A 93 1.22 2.60 -8.65
N SER A 94 0.09 2.73 -7.94
CA SER A 94 -0.89 1.67 -7.73
C SER A 94 -2.23 2.08 -8.30
N GLU A 95 -2.70 1.32 -9.29
CA GLU A 95 -3.99 1.52 -9.96
C GLU A 95 -5.03 0.47 -9.56
N THR A 96 -4.63 -0.52 -8.76
CA THR A 96 -5.48 -1.67 -8.43
C THR A 96 -5.41 -1.97 -6.93
N LEU A 97 -6.57 -2.20 -6.33
CA LEU A 97 -6.70 -2.78 -4.99
C LEU A 97 -6.88 -4.30 -5.11
N LEU A 98 -6.05 -5.07 -4.40
CA LEU A 98 -6.14 -6.52 -4.36
C LEU A 98 -6.64 -7.01 -3.01
N LEU A 99 -7.57 -7.95 -3.02
CA LEU A 99 -7.82 -8.84 -1.88
C LEU A 99 -6.96 -10.08 -2.06
N VAL A 100 -6.12 -10.37 -1.08
CA VAL A 100 -5.19 -11.50 -1.10
C VAL A 100 -5.39 -12.38 0.12
N GLU A 101 -5.19 -13.68 -0.06
CA GLU A 101 -5.00 -14.62 1.04
C GLU A 101 -3.50 -14.81 1.28
N ALA A 102 -3.08 -14.70 2.54
CA ALA A 102 -1.68 -14.83 2.91
C ALA A 102 -1.46 -16.10 3.74
N GLY A 103 -0.51 -16.95 3.34
CA GLY A 103 -0.20 -18.17 4.09
C GLY A 103 0.54 -19.22 3.27
N GLY A 104 0.53 -20.46 3.76
CA GLY A 104 1.18 -21.61 3.12
C GLY A 104 2.66 -21.82 3.51
N VAL A 105 3.22 -22.93 3.04
CA VAL A 105 4.63 -23.30 3.20
C VAL A 105 5.16 -23.75 1.82
N PRO A 106 6.02 -22.96 1.14
CA PRO A 106 6.51 -21.65 1.55
C PRO A 106 5.39 -20.59 1.58
N TYR A 107 5.61 -19.53 2.36
CA TYR A 107 4.68 -18.41 2.51
C TYR A 107 4.45 -17.72 1.16
N ARG A 108 3.19 -17.52 0.80
CA ARG A 108 2.78 -16.88 -0.46
C ARG A 108 1.52 -16.05 -0.26
N TYR A 109 1.31 -15.15 -1.21
CA TYR A 109 0.04 -14.45 -1.39
C TYR A 109 -0.70 -15.03 -2.59
N THR A 110 -1.98 -15.34 -2.43
CA THR A 110 -2.87 -15.76 -3.51
C THR A 110 -3.91 -14.66 -3.72
N THR A 111 -4.00 -14.12 -4.93
CA THR A 111 -5.02 -13.12 -5.27
C THR A 111 -6.40 -13.78 -5.26
N ILE A 112 -7.33 -13.22 -4.48
CA ILE A 112 -8.73 -13.62 -4.42
C ILE A 112 -9.56 -12.77 -5.38
N ALA A 113 -9.34 -11.45 -5.39
CA ALA A 113 -10.08 -10.50 -6.20
C ALA A 113 -9.28 -9.21 -6.40
N GLN A 114 -9.70 -8.41 -7.39
CA GLN A 114 -9.08 -7.14 -7.73
C GLN A 114 -10.14 -6.12 -8.13
N TRP A 115 -9.94 -4.86 -7.73
CA TRP A 115 -10.79 -3.73 -8.11
C TRP A 115 -9.93 -2.58 -8.63
N PRO A 116 -10.30 -1.97 -9.76
CA PRO A 116 -9.59 -0.80 -10.26
C PRO A 116 -9.80 0.38 -9.33
N LEU A 117 -8.75 1.17 -9.12
CA LEU A 117 -8.83 2.49 -8.53
C LEU A 117 -9.15 3.50 -9.63
N ARG A 118 -9.83 4.59 -9.28
CA ARG A 118 -10.08 5.67 -10.23
C ARG A 118 -8.76 6.30 -10.67
N PRO A 119 -8.63 6.78 -11.91
CA PRO A 119 -7.48 7.60 -12.30
C PRO A 119 -7.25 8.73 -11.30
N ALA A 120 -6.00 9.00 -10.95
CA ALA A 120 -5.68 10.17 -10.14
C ALA A 120 -6.14 11.44 -10.89
N ALA A 121 -6.82 12.34 -10.19
CA ALA A 121 -7.18 13.63 -10.76
C ALA A 121 -5.89 14.42 -11.02
N GLY A 122 -5.42 14.45 -12.28
CA GLY A 122 -4.19 15.16 -12.65
C GLY A 122 -3.13 14.39 -13.46
N LEU A 123 -3.49 13.30 -14.16
CA LEU A 123 -2.69 12.84 -15.33
C LEU A 123 -3.25 13.37 -16.66
N GLY A 124 -3.82 14.58 -16.64
CA GLY A 124 -3.90 15.42 -17.84
C GLY A 124 -2.59 16.20 -17.93
N GLU A 125 -1.77 15.87 -18.93
CA GLU A 125 -0.66 16.70 -19.43
C GLU A 125 0.35 17.21 -18.39
N GLN A 126 1.28 16.35 -17.97
CA GLN A 126 2.68 16.74 -17.91
C GLN A 126 3.36 16.10 -19.12
N GLY A 127 2.98 16.58 -20.31
CA GLY A 127 3.70 16.31 -21.53
C GLY A 127 5.12 16.83 -21.40
N GLN A 128 6.08 16.03 -21.87
CA GLN A 128 7.33 16.45 -22.51
C GLN A 128 7.70 17.93 -22.33
N GLY A 129 8.13 18.29 -21.12
CA GLY A 129 8.91 19.50 -20.89
C GLY A 129 10.36 19.17 -21.22
N LEU A 130 10.70 19.27 -22.51
CA LEU A 130 12.08 19.43 -22.97
C LEU A 130 12.71 20.55 -22.12
N LEU A 131 13.67 20.24 -21.25
CA LEU A 131 14.54 21.27 -20.71
C LEU A 131 15.64 21.51 -21.76
N PRO A 132 15.71 22.68 -22.41
CA PRO A 132 16.97 23.10 -23.00
C PRO A 132 17.88 23.65 -21.90
N PHE A 133 19.17 23.43 -22.12
CA PHE A 133 20.35 23.90 -21.38
C PHE A 133 20.77 23.06 -20.17
#